data_AF-A0A7Y9L066-F1
#
_entry.id   AF-A0A7Y9L066-F1
#
_cell.length_a   1.000
_cell.length_b   1.000
_cell.length_c   1.000
_cell.angle_alpha   90.00
_cell.angle_beta   90.00
_cell.angle_gamma   90.00
#
_symmetry.space_group_name_H-M   'P 1'
#
loop_
_entity.id
_entity.type
_entity.pdbx_description
1 polymer ?
#
loop_
_entity_poly.entity_id
_entity_poly.type
_entity_poly.pdbx_seq_one_letter_code
_entity_poly.pdbx_strand_id
1 'polypeptide(L)'
;MKTKMNSYGKTWHVWDTERNNLPLGPAMLAWSFNRDGEAAPGLVEQRDRKMEVDTVKTRAARLDLQPLAHPQSGVDDLKGQFPRPTTDIPGVTGITGTAGTTSR
;
A
#
# COMPACT_ATOMS: atom_id res chain seq x y z
N MET A 1 -7.31 -10.86 11.99
CA MET A 1 -7.24 -9.65 11.13
C MET A 1 -8.08 -8.49 11.65
N LYS A 2 -9.35 -8.69 12.03
CA LYS A 2 -10.29 -7.61 12.44
C LYS A 2 -9.72 -6.56 13.40
N THR A 3 -9.03 -6.98 14.47
CA THR A 3 -8.45 -6.05 15.47
C THR A 3 -7.16 -5.36 15.04
N LYS A 4 -6.49 -5.83 13.97
CA LYS A 4 -5.15 -5.36 13.55
C LYS A 4 -5.17 -4.63 12.22
N MET A 5 -6.21 -4.76 11.41
CA MET A 5 -6.22 -4.24 10.04
C MET A 5 -5.96 -2.73 9.97
N ASN A 6 -6.46 -1.96 10.94
CA ASN A 6 -6.32 -0.51 10.97
C ASN A 6 -5.08 -0.02 11.75
N SER A 7 -4.22 -0.92 12.25
CA SER A 7 -3.01 -0.53 12.98
C SER A 7 -1.78 -0.39 12.10
N TYR A 8 -1.88 -0.73 10.81
CA TYR A 8 -0.78 -0.62 9.86
C TYR A 8 -0.75 0.79 9.26
N GLY A 9 0.44 1.39 9.18
CA GLY A 9 0.68 2.72 8.64
C GLY A 9 1.95 2.77 7.79
N LYS A 10 2.37 3.98 7.44
CA LYS A 10 3.64 4.20 6.71
C LYS A 10 4.83 3.87 7.61
N THR A 11 5.92 3.43 7.01
CA THR A 11 7.16 3.10 7.72
C THR A 11 8.33 3.91 7.15
N TRP A 12 9.29 4.24 8.00
CA TRP A 12 10.57 4.80 7.56
C TRP A 12 11.56 3.65 7.34
N HIS A 13 12.11 3.56 6.13
CA HIS A 13 13.22 2.66 5.82
C HIS A 13 14.52 3.45 5.89
N VAL A 14 15.48 2.92 6.62
CA VAL A 14 16.83 3.50 6.77
C VAL A 14 17.90 2.67 6.08
N TRP A 15 17.49 1.74 5.23
CA TRP A 15 18.34 0.82 4.49
C TRP A 15 18.16 1.05 2.99
N ASP A 16 19.25 1.43 2.32
CA ASP A 16 19.37 1.49 0.87
C ASP A 16 20.26 0.32 0.38
N THR A 17 19.65 -0.71 -0.23
CA THR A 17 20.37 -1.90 -0.73
C THR A 17 21.09 -1.67 -2.06
N GLU A 18 20.82 -0.56 -2.76
CA GLU A 18 21.46 -0.26 -4.05
C GLU A 18 22.78 0.48 -3.84
N ARG A 19 22.88 1.30 -2.78
CA ARG A 19 24.05 2.13 -2.51
C ARG A 19 25.10 1.48 -1.62
N ASN A 20 24.70 0.63 -0.68
CA ASN A 20 25.60 0.11 0.36
C ASN A 20 25.39 -1.39 0.62
N ASN A 21 26.50 -2.10 0.87
CA ASN A 21 26.49 -3.49 1.36
C ASN A 21 26.14 -3.61 2.85
N LEU A 22 25.99 -2.48 3.55
CA LEU A 22 25.57 -2.38 4.95
C LEU A 22 24.17 -1.76 5.01
N PRO A 23 23.37 -2.05 6.06
CA PRO A 23 22.00 -1.54 6.20
C PRO A 23 21.97 -0.08 6.63
N LEU A 24 22.57 0.78 5.82
CA LEU A 24 22.76 2.20 6.06
C LEU A 24 22.24 2.98 4.85
N GLY A 25 21.47 4.03 5.11
CA GLY A 25 20.91 4.91 4.11
C GLY A 25 20.18 6.08 4.75
N PRO A 26 19.84 7.11 3.95
CA PRO A 26 18.95 8.17 4.42
C PRO A 26 17.59 7.59 4.81
N ALA A 27 16.89 8.24 5.73
CA ALA A 27 15.51 7.87 6.04
C ALA A 27 14.62 8.13 4.81
N MET A 28 14.05 7.07 4.27
CA MET A 28 13.12 7.10 3.15
C MET A 28 11.74 6.66 3.62
N LEU A 29 10.71 7.44 3.26
CA LEU A 29 9.34 7.07 3.55
C LEU A 29 8.92 5.92 2.62
N ALA A 30 8.47 4.81 3.18
CA ALA A 30 7.92 3.69 2.42
C ALA A 30 6.40 3.67 2.53
N TRP A 31 5.78 3.43 1.38
CA TRP A 31 4.35 3.25 1.23
C TRP A 31 4.06 1.82 0.75
N SER A 32 2.89 1.32 1.14
CA SER A 32 2.32 0.12 0.51
C SER A 32 1.64 0.50 -0.81
N PHE A 33 1.54 -0.47 -1.72
CA PHE A 33 0.60 -0.38 -2.84
C PHE A 33 -0.82 -0.46 -2.31
N ASN A 34 -1.64 0.53 -2.64
CA ASN A 34 -3.01 0.70 -2.16
C ASN A 34 -4.05 0.47 -3.28
N ARG A 35 -3.60 0.25 -4.53
CA ARG A 35 -4.48 0.01 -5.69
C ARG A 35 -4.05 -1.18 -6.52
N ASP A 36 -5.04 -1.79 -7.16
CA ASP A 36 -4.76 -2.78 -8.19
C ASP A 36 -4.07 -2.08 -9.37
N GLY A 37 -2.99 -2.67 -9.88
CA GLY A 37 -2.19 -2.06 -10.95
C GLY A 37 -1.06 -1.13 -10.48
N GLU A 38 -0.81 -0.97 -9.18
CA GLU A 38 0.40 -0.27 -8.72
C GLU A 38 1.63 -1.20 -8.66
N ALA A 39 1.46 -2.42 -8.15
CA ALA A 39 2.51 -3.45 -8.16
C ALA A 39 2.89 -3.85 -9.59
N ALA A 40 4.18 -3.95 -9.92
CA ALA A 40 4.65 -4.23 -11.29
C ALA A 40 3.94 -5.46 -11.92
N PRO A 41 3.60 -5.43 -13.22
CA PRO A 41 2.95 -6.57 -13.87
C PRO A 41 3.74 -7.86 -13.69
N GLY A 42 3.07 -8.96 -13.32
CA GLY A 42 3.72 -10.24 -13.06
C GLY A 42 4.32 -10.38 -11.66
N LEU A 43 4.42 -9.31 -10.85
CA LEU A 43 5.04 -9.37 -9.52
C LEU A 43 4.20 -10.21 -8.54
N VAL A 44 2.88 -10.02 -8.55
CA VAL A 44 1.96 -10.75 -7.66
C VAL A 44 1.91 -12.22 -8.06
N GLU A 45 1.84 -12.52 -9.35
CA GLU A 45 1.79 -13.88 -9.90
C GLU A 45 3.09 -14.64 -9.61
N GLN A 46 4.25 -13.97 -9.70
CA GLN A 46 5.54 -14.55 -9.32
C GLN A 46 5.58 -14.88 -7.83
N ARG A 47 5.12 -13.97 -6.96
CA ARG A 47 5.01 -14.21 -5.53
C ARG A 47 4.07 -15.38 -5.23
N ASP A 48 2.91 -15.41 -5.88
CA ASP A 48 1.89 -16.44 -5.69
C ASP A 48 2.42 -17.83 -6.01
N ARG A 49 3.17 -17.97 -7.12
CA ARG A 49 3.87 -19.22 -7.45
C ARG A 49 4.94 -19.59 -6.44
N LYS A 50 5.77 -18.63 -6.04
CA LYS A 50 6.91 -18.88 -5.13
C LYS A 50 6.46 -19.28 -3.72
N MET A 51 5.35 -18.70 -3.27
CA MET A 51 4.85 -18.83 -1.90
C MET A 51 3.65 -19.79 -1.81
N GLU A 52 3.23 -20.38 -2.93
CA GLU A 52 2.05 -21.26 -3.03
C GLU A 52 0.78 -20.60 -2.46
N VAL A 53 0.57 -19.32 -2.77
CA VAL A 53 -0.60 -18.54 -2.31
C VAL A 53 -1.50 -18.16 -3.48
N ASP A 54 -2.80 -18.09 -3.21
CA ASP A 54 -3.81 -17.62 -4.16
C ASP A 54 -4.33 -16.24 -3.68
N THR A 55 -3.92 -15.19 -4.39
CA THR A 55 -4.35 -13.81 -4.09
C THR A 55 -5.86 -13.65 -4.20
N VAL A 56 -6.49 -14.22 -5.23
CA VAL A 56 -7.92 -14.04 -5.51
C VAL A 56 -8.74 -14.71 -4.40
N LYS A 57 -8.40 -15.95 -4.04
CA LYS A 57 -9.03 -16.67 -2.93
C LYS A 57 -8.83 -15.95 -1.60
N THR A 58 -7.62 -15.45 -1.34
CA THR A 58 -7.32 -14.69 -0.11
C THR A 58 -8.11 -13.39 -0.04
N ARG A 59 -8.29 -12.70 -1.17
CA ARG A 59 -9.11 -11.48 -1.26
C ARG A 59 -10.59 -11.77 -1.01
N ALA A 60 -11.13 -12.80 -1.65
CA ALA A 60 -12.52 -13.23 -1.45
C ALA A 60 -12.81 -13.59 0.02
N ALA A 61 -11.88 -14.32 0.66
CA ALA A 61 -11.99 -14.71 2.07
C ALA A 61 -11.90 -13.53 3.06
N ARG A 62 -11.55 -12.32 2.60
CA ARG A 62 -11.39 -11.12 3.43
C ARG A 62 -12.40 -10.02 3.11
N LEU A 63 -13.40 -10.29 2.27
CA LEU A 63 -14.44 -9.31 1.92
C LEU A 63 -15.21 -8.82 3.16
N ASP A 64 -15.34 -9.66 4.19
CA ASP A 64 -15.98 -9.28 5.46
C ASP A 64 -15.21 -8.21 6.24
N LEU A 65 -13.94 -7.97 5.90
CA LEU A 65 -13.12 -6.92 6.49
C LEU A 65 -13.35 -5.56 5.84
N GLN A 66 -13.82 -5.50 4.59
CA GLN A 66 -13.96 -4.25 3.84
C GLN A 66 -14.78 -3.17 4.58
N PRO A 67 -15.93 -3.49 5.22
CA PRO A 67 -16.71 -2.48 5.96
C PRO A 67 -16.02 -1.99 7.24
N LEU A 68 -14.97 -2.68 7.70
CA LEU A 68 -14.23 -2.35 8.92
C LEU A 68 -12.95 -1.54 8.63
N ALA A 69 -12.66 -1.26 7.37
CA ALA A 69 -11.45 -0.57 6.94
C ALA A 69 -11.54 0.93 7.25
N HIS A 70 -10.55 1.45 7.98
CA HIS A 70 -10.34 2.86 8.26
C HIS A 70 -8.98 3.28 7.70
N PRO A 71 -8.89 3.60 6.39
CA PRO A 71 -7.65 4.00 5.75
C PRO A 71 -7.00 5.21 6.46
N GLN A 72 -5.69 5.12 6.65
CA GLN A 72 -4.92 6.19 7.27
C GLN A 72 -4.70 7.35 6.28
N SER A 73 -4.35 8.53 6.82
CA SER A 73 -4.02 9.69 6.00
C SER A 73 -2.91 9.38 4.99
N GLY A 74 -3.09 9.86 3.76
CA GLY A 74 -2.16 9.66 2.64
C GLY A 74 -2.16 8.24 2.05
N VAL A 75 -3.24 7.47 2.20
CA VAL A 75 -3.47 6.26 1.39
C VAL A 75 -3.52 6.58 -0.13
N ASP A 76 -3.83 7.83 -0.48
CA ASP A 76 -3.88 8.33 -1.85
C ASP A 76 -2.58 8.97 -2.35
N ASP A 77 -1.52 9.02 -1.54
CA ASP A 77 -0.24 9.69 -1.90
C ASP A 77 0.37 9.11 -3.20
N LEU A 78 0.15 7.82 -3.46
CA LEU A 78 0.63 7.12 -4.67
C LEU A 78 -0.33 7.20 -5.86
N LYS A 79 -1.53 7.75 -5.70
CA LYS A 79 -2.53 7.81 -6.78
C LYS A 79 -2.01 8.63 -7.95
N GLY A 80 -1.95 8.02 -9.13
CA GLY A 80 -1.47 8.66 -10.36
C GLY A 80 0.06 8.78 -10.48
N GLN A 81 0.82 8.24 -9.53
CA GLN A 81 2.30 8.25 -9.60
C GLN A 81 2.86 7.18 -10.55
N PHE A 82 2.04 6.24 -10.98
CA PHE A 82 2.43 5.20 -11.92
C PHE A 82 1.93 5.53 -13.33
N PRO A 83 2.76 5.35 -14.38
CA PRO A 83 2.38 5.67 -15.76
C PRO A 83 1.31 4.73 -16.35
N ARG A 84 0.93 3.69 -15.61
CA ARG A 84 0.03 2.61 -16.01
C ARG A 84 -1.31 2.77 -15.29
N PRO A 85 -2.41 2.27 -15.90
CA PRO A 85 -3.73 2.37 -15.28
C PRO A 85 -3.76 1.61 -13.95
N THR A 86 -4.41 2.24 -12.96
CA THR A 86 -4.66 1.65 -11.64
C THR A 86 -6.15 1.71 -11.32
N THR A 87 -6.61 0.76 -10.51
CA THR A 87 -8.01 0.64 -10.10
C THR A 87 -8.11 0.80 -8.59
N ASP A 88 -9.00 1.69 -8.14
CA ASP A 88 -9.29 1.88 -6.73
C ASP A 88 -9.81 0.58 -6.08
N ILE A 89 -9.34 0.30 -4.87
CA ILE A 89 -9.86 -0.82 -4.06
C ILE A 89 -10.96 -0.30 -3.15
N PRO A 90 -12.17 -0.87 -3.18
CA PRO A 90 -13.26 -0.47 -2.30
C PRO A 90 -12.85 -0.47 -0.81
N GLY A 91 -13.08 0.64 -0.12
CA GLY A 91 -12.70 0.81 1.29
C GLY A 91 -11.22 1.17 1.53
N VAL A 92 -10.42 1.40 0.49
CA VAL A 92 -8.99 1.80 0.56
C VAL A 92 -8.78 3.14 -0.15
N THR A 93 -9.57 4.14 0.22
CA THR A 93 -9.49 5.50 -0.32
C THR A 93 -9.28 6.50 0.80
N GLY A 94 -8.63 7.63 0.51
CA GLY A 94 -8.42 8.67 1.50
C GLY A 94 -9.76 9.20 2.03
N ILE A 95 -9.77 9.54 3.32
CA ILE A 95 -10.76 10.45 3.86
C ILE A 95 -10.50 11.80 3.20
N THR A 96 -11.47 12.32 2.44
CA THR A 96 -11.42 13.68 1.89
C THR A 96 -11.42 14.67 3.05
N GLY A 97 -10.25 14.93 3.63
CA GLY A 97 -10.04 16.08 4.47
C GLY A 97 -10.08 17.30 3.56
N THR A 98 -11.03 18.21 3.78
CA THR A 98 -10.92 19.60 3.32
C THR A 98 -9.50 20.05 3.59
N ALA A 99 -8.71 20.27 2.54
CA ALA A 99 -7.38 20.81 2.64
C ALA A 99 -7.48 22.12 3.41
N GLY A 100 -7.05 22.12 4.67
CA GLY A 100 -6.87 23.35 5.42
C GLY A 100 -5.83 24.16 4.68
N THR A 101 -6.25 25.31 4.13
CA THR A 101 -5.37 26.36 3.64
C THR A 101 -4.43 26.76 4.77
N THR A 102 -3.23 26.19 4.80
CA THR A 102 -2.12 26.77 5.56
C THR A 102 -1.40 27.72 4.63
N SER A 103 -1.81 28.99 4.71
CA SER A 103 -1.03 30.11 4.20
C SER A 103 0.33 30.15 4.89
N ARG A 104 1.35 30.46 4.08
CA ARG A 104 2.77 30.76 4.36
C ARG A 104 3.17 31.07 5.80
#